data_AF-F6HJE9-F1
#
_entry.id   AF-F6HJE9-F1
#
_cell.length_a   1.000
_cell.length_b   1.000
_cell.length_c   1.000
_cell.angle_alpha   90.00
_cell.angle_beta   90.00
_cell.angle_gamma   90.00
#
_symmetry.space_group_name_H-M   'P 1'
#
loop_
_entity.id
_entity.type
_entity.pdbx_description
1 polymer ?
#
loop_
_entity_poly.entity_id
_entity_poly.type
_entity_poly.pdbx_seq_one_letter_code
_entity_poly.pdbx_strand_id
1 'polypeptide(L)'
;MEYYLQKTYYKTASLISNSSKASALLAGQTAEVSMLAFEYAKNLGLAFQLIDNVLDFTGTSASLGKGSLSDIRNGIITAPILFAIEEFPQLDAVVKRGLDNPADIDLVSF
;
A
#
# COMPACT_ATOMS: atom_id res chain seq x y z
N MET A 1 5.77 3.03 -10.19
CA MET A 1 5.67 1.88 -9.26
C MET A 1 6.78 1.79 -8.20
N GLU A 2 8.06 1.91 -8.56
CA GLU A 2 9.20 1.67 -7.64
C GLU A 2 9.17 2.52 -6.36
N TYR A 3 8.94 3.84 -6.49
CA TYR A 3 8.82 4.74 -5.34
C TYR A 3 7.69 4.34 -4.38
N TYR A 4 6.57 3.85 -4.91
CA TYR A 4 5.45 3.38 -4.09
C TYR A 4 5.87 2.15 -3.27
N LEU A 5 6.50 1.15 -3.91
CA LEU A 5 6.98 -0.05 -3.19
C LEU A 5 8.02 0.29 -2.13
N GLN A 6 8.93 1.23 -2.43
CA GLN A 6 9.94 1.70 -1.48
C GLN A 6 9.29 2.40 -0.28
N LYS A 7 8.37 3.33 -0.52
CA LYS A 7 7.59 4.01 0.54
C LYS A 7 6.80 3.01 1.38
N THR A 8 6.11 2.06 0.74
CA THR A 8 5.31 1.03 1.39
C THR A 8 6.17 0.09 2.23
N TYR A 9 7.37 -0.26 1.75
CA TYR A 9 8.34 -0.97 2.57
C TYR A 9 8.69 -0.17 3.82
N TYR A 10 9.17 1.07 3.68
CA TYR A 10 9.63 1.83 4.83
C TYR A 10 8.51 2.19 5.82
N LYS A 11 7.33 2.58 5.32
CA LYS A 11 6.20 3.00 6.15
C LYS A 11 5.48 1.84 6.84
N THR A 12 5.42 0.67 6.19
CA THR A 12 4.59 -0.45 6.65
C THR A 12 5.41 -1.72 6.91
N ALA A 13 6.07 -2.26 5.89
CA ALA A 13 6.69 -3.59 6.01
C ALA A 13 8.00 -3.61 6.82
N SER A 14 8.70 -2.48 6.96
CA SER A 14 10.01 -2.38 7.61
C SER A 14 9.93 -2.72 9.09
N LEU A 15 8.90 -2.26 9.80
CA LEU A 15 8.70 -2.55 11.21
C LEU A 15 8.44 -4.04 11.43
N ILE A 16 7.56 -4.63 10.62
CA ILE A 16 7.16 -6.04 10.74
C ILE A 16 8.36 -6.95 10.43
N SER A 17 9.09 -6.66 9.34
CA SER A 17 10.26 -7.43 8.92
C SER A 17 11.41 -7.36 9.91
N ASN A 18 11.74 -6.18 10.43
CA ASN A 18 12.80 -6.04 11.43
C ASN A 18 12.39 -6.64 12.78
N SER A 19 11.11 -6.53 13.17
CA SER A 19 10.62 -7.17 14.40
C SER A 19 10.72 -8.70 14.31
N SER A 20 10.30 -9.29 13.19
CA SER A 20 10.40 -10.74 12.96
C SER A 20 11.85 -11.23 12.98
N LYS A 21 12.75 -10.48 12.32
CA LYS A 21 14.20 -10.73 12.37
C LYS A 21 14.75 -10.65 13.79
N ALA A 22 14.37 -9.61 14.55
CA ALA A 22 14.81 -9.43 15.93
C ALA A 22 14.35 -10.58 16.82
N SER A 23 13.11 -11.06 16.67
CA SER A 23 12.60 -12.23 17.39
C SER A 23 13.41 -13.49 17.09
N ALA A 24 13.76 -13.74 15.81
CA ALA A 24 14.59 -14.89 15.43
C ALA A 24 16.00 -14.82 16.05
N LEU A 25 16.62 -13.63 16.04
CA LEU A 25 17.92 -13.39 16.67
C LEU A 25 17.88 -13.61 18.19
N LEU A 26 16.86 -13.08 18.87
CA LEU A 26 16.68 -13.24 20.32
C LEU A 26 16.40 -14.70 20.72
N ALA A 27 15.80 -15.48 19.83
CA ALA A 27 15.59 -16.92 20.00
C ALA A 27 16.85 -17.77 19.72
N GLY A 28 18.00 -17.15 19.44
CA GLY A 28 19.26 -17.85 19.18
C GLY A 28 19.32 -18.55 17.83
N GLN A 29 18.51 -18.14 16.86
CA GLN A 29 18.52 -18.73 15.52
C GLN A 29 19.72 -18.28 14.69
N THR A 30 20.01 -19.02 13.62
CA THR A 30 21.10 -18.69 12.70
C THR A 30 20.82 -17.38 11.95
N ALA A 31 21.87 -16.79 11.37
CA ALA A 31 21.75 -15.61 10.51
C ALA A 31 20.84 -15.89 9.29
N GLU A 32 20.93 -17.11 8.73
CA GLU A 32 20.07 -17.56 7.63
C GLU A 32 18.60 -17.58 8.04
N VAL A 33 18.24 -18.24 9.14
CA VAL A 33 16.86 -18.31 9.64
C VAL A 33 16.32 -16.92 9.98
N SER A 34 17.16 -16.06 10.56
CA SER A 34 16.78 -14.67 10.86
C SER A 34 16.50 -13.85 9.60
N MET A 35 17.23 -14.10 8.51
CA MET A 35 16.95 -13.48 7.21
C MET A 35 15.71 -14.05 6.53
N LEU A 36 15.44 -15.36 6.68
CA LEU A 36 14.18 -15.95 6.21
C LEU A 36 12.96 -15.33 6.93
N ALA A 37 13.05 -15.14 8.26
CA ALA A 37 12.03 -14.46 9.04
C ALA A 37 11.81 -13.01 8.55
N PHE A 38 12.91 -12.28 8.30
CA PHE A 38 12.86 -10.93 7.73
C PHE A 38 12.13 -10.91 6.37
N GLU A 39 12.54 -11.75 5.41
CA GLU A 39 11.97 -11.73 4.07
C GLU A 39 10.51 -12.20 4.08
N TYR A 40 10.14 -13.20 4.88
CA TYR A 40 8.75 -13.60 5.06
C TYR A 40 7.89 -12.40 5.52
N ALA A 41 8.29 -11.77 6.61
CA ALA A 41 7.53 -10.66 7.19
C ALA A 41 7.53 -9.40 6.31
N LYS A 42 8.60 -9.15 5.55
CA LYS A 42 8.66 -8.08 4.55
C LYS A 42 7.64 -8.31 3.44
N ASN A 43 7.62 -9.50 2.84
CA ASN A 43 6.69 -9.82 1.77
C ASN A 43 5.23 -9.82 2.26
N LEU A 44 4.99 -10.34 3.47
CA LEU A 44 3.68 -10.27 4.11
C LEU A 44 3.22 -8.82 4.33
N GLY A 45 4.08 -7.95 4.85
CA GLY A 45 3.75 -6.53 5.08
C GLY A 45 3.47 -5.76 3.79
N LEU A 46 4.21 -6.04 2.71
CA LEU A 46 3.95 -5.47 1.39
C LEU A 46 2.61 -5.96 0.82
N ALA A 47 2.36 -7.28 0.87
CA ALA A 47 1.11 -7.87 0.41
C ALA A 47 -0.10 -7.32 1.18
N PHE A 48 0.03 -7.18 2.51
CA PHE A 48 -1.00 -6.61 3.35
C PHE A 48 -1.37 -5.17 2.91
N GLN A 49 -0.37 -4.31 2.68
CA GLN A 49 -0.64 -2.94 2.24
C GLN A 49 -1.27 -2.86 0.85
N LEU A 50 -0.87 -3.74 -0.07
CA LEU A 50 -1.48 -3.82 -1.41
C LEU A 50 -2.96 -4.20 -1.32
N ILE A 51 -3.30 -5.20 -0.51
CA ILE A 51 -4.68 -5.62 -0.30
C ILE A 51 -5.48 -4.51 0.39
N ASP A 52 -4.94 -3.85 1.41
CA ASP A 52 -5.57 -2.71 2.08
C ASP A 52 -5.88 -1.57 1.09
N ASN A 53 -4.97 -1.28 0.16
CA ASN A 53 -5.21 -0.30 -0.89
C ASN A 53 -6.28 -0.75 -1.90
N VAL A 54 -6.37 -2.03 -2.25
CA VAL A 54 -7.47 -2.54 -3.11
C VAL A 54 -8.81 -2.49 -2.37
N LEU A 55 -8.82 -2.82 -1.08
CA LEU A 55 -10.02 -2.76 -0.26
C LEU A 55 -10.51 -1.32 -0.07
N ASP A 56 -9.63 -0.32 -0.01
CA ASP A 56 -10.05 1.08 0.03
C ASP A 56 -10.93 1.48 -1.17
N PHE A 57 -10.71 0.86 -2.34
CA PHE A 57 -11.52 1.05 -3.55
C PHE A 57 -12.79 0.20 -3.58
N THR A 58 -12.65 -1.08 -3.23
CA THR A 58 -13.67 -2.10 -3.51
C THR A 58 -14.58 -2.39 -2.31
N GLY A 59 -14.14 -2.07 -1.10
CA GLY A 59 -14.84 -2.44 0.12
C GLY A 59 -16.02 -1.51 0.43
N THR A 60 -17.00 -2.07 1.14
CA THR A 60 -18.15 -1.29 1.61
C THR A 60 -17.82 -0.61 2.94
N SER A 61 -18.40 0.57 3.17
CA SER A 61 -18.21 1.32 4.42
C SER A 61 -18.58 0.50 5.66
N ALA A 62 -19.56 -0.42 5.54
CA ALA A 62 -19.97 -1.32 6.62
C ALA A 62 -18.91 -2.38 6.97
N SER A 63 -18.12 -2.83 5.99
CA SER A 63 -17.09 -3.86 6.18
C SER A 63 -15.73 -3.32 6.62
N LEU A 64 -15.38 -2.09 6.26
CA LEU A 64 -14.06 -1.51 6.52
C LEU A 64 -13.99 -0.62 7.76
N GLY A 65 -15.14 -0.21 8.32
CA GLY A 65 -15.18 0.73 9.44
C GLY A 65 -14.68 2.15 9.09
N LYS A 66 -14.34 2.39 7.82
CA LYS A 66 -13.98 3.68 7.22
C LYS A 66 -14.80 3.90 5.95
N GLY A 67 -14.94 5.15 5.51
CA GLY A 67 -15.55 5.44 4.21
C GLY A 67 -14.71 4.86 3.07
N SER A 68 -15.34 4.31 2.04
CA SER A 68 -14.65 3.92 0.81
C SER A 68 -13.96 5.12 0.16
N LEU A 69 -12.91 4.85 -0.61
CA LEU A 69 -12.10 5.85 -1.33
C LEU A 69 -11.46 6.89 -0.40
N SER A 70 -11.20 6.51 0.85
CA SER A 70 -10.64 7.42 1.85
C SER A 70 -9.22 7.87 1.48
N ASP A 71 -8.42 7.01 0.87
CA ASP A 71 -7.06 7.35 0.46
C ASP A 71 -7.11 8.43 -0.63
N ILE A 72 -7.91 8.22 -1.68
CA ILE A 72 -8.09 9.19 -2.77
C ILE A 72 -8.60 10.53 -2.25
N ARG A 73 -9.63 10.54 -1.40
CA ARG A 73 -10.23 11.76 -0.85
C ARG A 73 -9.24 12.58 -0.01
N ASN A 74 -8.20 11.95 0.52
CA ASN A 74 -7.11 12.60 1.25
C ASN A 74 -5.88 12.89 0.35
N GLY A 75 -6.00 12.74 -0.97
CA GLY A 75 -4.92 12.94 -1.93
C GLY A 75 -3.82 11.88 -1.87
N ILE A 76 -4.09 10.72 -1.26
CA ILE A 76 -3.14 9.62 -1.15
C ILE A 76 -3.26 8.73 -2.38
N ILE A 77 -2.24 8.78 -3.23
CA ILE A 77 -2.16 7.92 -4.42
C ILE A 77 -1.59 6.56 -4.04
N THR A 78 -2.35 5.51 -4.33
CA THR A 78 -2.05 4.11 -3.99
C THR A 78 -1.94 3.22 -5.23
N ALA A 79 -1.59 1.94 -5.05
CA ALA A 79 -1.29 1.02 -6.15
C ALA A 79 -2.36 0.96 -7.25
N PRO A 80 -3.68 0.87 -6.98
CA PRO A 80 -4.69 0.81 -8.03
C PRO A 80 -4.63 1.99 -9.02
N ILE A 81 -4.45 3.22 -8.52
CA ILE A 81 -4.32 4.41 -9.37
C ILE A 81 -3.01 4.41 -10.16
N LEU A 82 -1.91 3.99 -9.52
CA LEU A 82 -0.62 3.93 -10.21
C LEU A 82 -0.66 2.93 -11.38
N PHE A 83 -1.31 1.79 -11.21
CA PHE A 83 -1.55 0.84 -12.30
C PHE A 83 -2.52 1.40 -13.35
N ALA A 84 -3.60 2.07 -12.93
CA ALA A 84 -4.52 2.70 -13.86
C ALA A 84 -3.85 3.78 -14.72
N ILE A 85 -2.90 4.56 -14.18
CA ILE A 85 -2.12 5.54 -14.95
C ILE A 85 -1.21 4.88 -15.99
N GLU A 86 -0.67 3.70 -15.69
CA GLU A 86 0.17 2.95 -16.65
C GLU A 86 -0.64 2.52 -17.89
N GLU A 87 -1.93 2.18 -17.72
CA GLU A 87 -2.84 1.85 -18.82
C GLU A 87 -3.53 3.08 -19.45
N PHE A 88 -3.83 4.10 -18.64
CA PHE A 88 -4.56 5.30 -19.00
C PHE A 88 -3.77 6.57 -18.62
N PRO A 89 -2.75 6.97 -19.41
CA PRO A 89 -1.87 8.09 -19.07
C PRO A 89 -2.58 9.43 -18.84
N GLN A 90 -3.78 9.62 -19.40
CA GLN A 90 -4.60 10.82 -19.18
C GLN A 90 -5.00 11.02 -17.71
N LEU A 91 -5.00 9.95 -16.89
CA LEU A 91 -5.30 10.03 -15.46
C LEU A 91 -4.19 10.73 -14.68
N ASP A 92 -2.95 10.75 -15.17
CA ASP A 92 -1.84 11.46 -14.52
C ASP A 92 -2.10 12.96 -14.40
N ALA A 93 -2.70 13.57 -15.43
CA ALA A 93 -3.08 14.98 -15.38
C ALA A 93 -4.19 15.25 -14.35
N VAL A 94 -5.11 14.30 -14.17
CA VAL A 94 -6.19 14.38 -13.16
C VAL A 94 -5.63 14.25 -11.75
N VAL A 95 -4.68 13.35 -11.54
CA VAL A 95 -4.02 13.19 -10.24
C VAL A 95 -3.15 14.41 -9.89
N LYS A 96 -2.41 14.96 -10.86
CA LYS A 96 -1.51 16.10 -10.65
C LYS A 96 -2.22 17.42 -10.37
N ARG A 97 -3.44 17.63 -10.88
CA ARG A 97 -4.23 18.84 -10.58
C ARG A 97 -4.84 18.85 -9.17
N GLY A 98 -4.73 17.73 -8.44
CA GLY A 98 -5.35 17.54 -7.13
C GLY A 98 -6.72 16.90 -7.25
N LEU A 99 -7.06 16.03 -6.29
CA LEU A 99 -8.34 15.30 -6.22
C LEU A 99 -9.32 15.99 -5.25
N ASP A 100 -9.23 17.32 -5.14
CA ASP A 100 -10.07 18.13 -4.25
C ASP A 100 -11.49 18.31 -4.81
N ASN A 101 -11.63 18.20 -6.14
CA ASN A 101 -12.93 18.25 -6.81
C ASN A 101 -13.57 16.85 -6.81
N PRO A 102 -14.78 16.67 -6.29
CA PRO A 102 -15.49 15.38 -6.32
C PRO A 102 -15.61 14.76 -7.73
N ALA A 103 -15.76 15.59 -8.77
CA ALA A 103 -15.82 15.09 -10.15
C ALA A 103 -14.51 14.44 -10.62
N ASP A 104 -13.38 14.83 -10.03
CA ASP A 104 -12.06 14.27 -10.35
C ASP A 104 -11.85 12.93 -9.65
N ILE A 105 -12.46 12.76 -8.47
CA ILE A 105 -12.52 11.48 -7.76
C ILE A 105 -13.31 10.48 -8.59
N ASP A 106 -14.48 10.88 -9.10
CA ASP A 106 -15.33 10.03 -9.94
C ASP A 106 -14.63 9.56 -11.23
N LEU A 107 -13.73 10.38 -11.79
CA LEU A 107 -12.93 10.04 -12.99
C LEU A 107 -11.86 8.98 -12.72
N VAL A 108 -11.39 8.85 -11.48
CA VAL A 108 -10.32 7.91 -11.08
C VAL A 108 -10.83 6.73 -10.26
N SER A 109 -12.08 6.78 -9.80
CA SER A 109 -12.79 5.66 -9.20
C SER A 109 -13.57 4.91 -10.28
N PHE A 110 -13.13 3.68 -10.58
CA PHE A 110 -13.74 2.77 -11.53
C PHE A 110 -14.74 1.82 -10.87
#